data_AF-A0A6C0KDM8-F1
#
_entry.id   AF-A0A6C0KDM8-F1
#
_cell.length_a   1.000
_cell.length_b   1.000
_cell.length_c   1.000
_cell.angle_alpha   90.00
_cell.angle_beta   90.00
_cell.angle_gamma   90.00
#
_symmetry.space_group_name_H-M   'P 1'
#
loop_
_entity.id
_entity.type
_entity.pdbx_description
1 polymer ?
#
loop_
_entity_poly.entity_id
_entity_poly.type
_entity_poly.pdbx_seq_one_letter_code
_entity_poly.pdbx_strand_id
1 'polypeptide(L)'
;MTRHRTECQTLVLIVMALLSYIYINSKYKPQEPGKFTLFKPIKACLCNGIYDIICSVAIMNFPACRVAKLHINVFDVQLEPLTKRILAYWILTYSFPRLLAGVYKNTFLDLSASFTYFVEGSVYHAEYSTYRTANDKSLYVAYMCYVLGVLTLFRDFKAV
;
A
#
# COMPACT_ATOMS: atom_id res chain seq x y z
N MET A 1 -4.04 -10.14 -28.39
CA MET A 1 -4.52 -10.59 -27.05
C MET A 1 -3.44 -11.24 -26.20
N THR A 2 -2.46 -11.93 -26.78
CA THR A 2 -1.36 -12.62 -26.07
C THR A 2 -0.37 -11.68 -25.38
N ARG A 3 0.03 -10.56 -26.02
CA ARG A 3 1.02 -9.59 -25.48
C ARG A 3 0.62 -8.96 -24.14
N HIS A 4 -0.64 -8.57 -23.98
CA HIS A 4 -1.18 -8.01 -22.74
C HIS A 4 -1.17 -9.02 -21.57
N ARG A 5 -1.31 -10.31 -21.90
CA ARG A 5 -1.28 -11.40 -20.92
C ARG A 5 0.13 -11.66 -20.44
N THR A 6 1.12 -11.62 -21.34
CA THR A 6 2.54 -11.75 -21.01
C THR A 6 3.03 -10.56 -20.17
N GLU A 7 2.61 -9.33 -20.48
CA GLU A 7 3.02 -8.14 -19.70
C GLU A 7 2.45 -8.13 -18.26
N CYS A 8 1.18 -8.52 -18.04
CA CYS A 8 0.63 -8.70 -16.69
C CYS A 8 1.27 -9.90 -15.97
N GLN A 9 1.67 -10.97 -16.66
CA GLN A 9 2.46 -12.06 -16.07
C GLN A 9 3.87 -11.61 -15.67
N THR A 10 4.54 -10.81 -16.50
CA THR A 10 5.85 -10.23 -16.19
C THR A 10 5.77 -9.27 -15.01
N LEU A 11 4.73 -8.43 -14.93
CA LEU A 11 4.52 -7.54 -13.78
C LEU A 11 4.30 -8.36 -12.48
N VAL A 12 3.48 -9.41 -12.54
CA VAL A 12 3.27 -10.32 -11.39
C VAL A 12 4.57 -11.06 -11.03
N LEU A 13 5.38 -11.47 -12.00
CA LEU A 13 6.69 -12.08 -11.76
C LEU A 13 7.67 -11.09 -11.14
N ILE A 14 7.68 -9.83 -11.57
CA ILE A 14 8.48 -8.74 -10.97
C ILE A 14 8.04 -8.49 -9.53
N VAL A 15 6.72 -8.46 -9.27
CA VAL A 15 6.16 -8.33 -7.90
C VAL A 15 6.61 -9.50 -7.03
N MET A 16 6.45 -10.73 -7.52
CA MET A 16 6.83 -11.93 -6.79
C MET A 16 8.36 -11.98 -6.59
N ALA A 17 9.15 -11.52 -7.55
CA ALA A 17 10.60 -11.42 -7.45
C ALA A 17 11.04 -10.34 -6.46
N LEU A 18 10.38 -9.17 -6.42
CA LEU A 18 10.63 -8.11 -5.45
C LEU A 18 10.24 -8.53 -4.03
N LEU A 19 9.06 -9.14 -3.88
CA LEU A 19 8.62 -9.71 -2.59
C LEU A 19 9.57 -10.83 -2.14
N SER A 20 10.05 -11.68 -3.05
CA SER A 20 11.03 -12.73 -2.76
C SER A 20 12.40 -12.15 -2.42
N TYR A 21 12.87 -11.12 -3.12
CA TYR A 21 14.11 -10.42 -2.83
C TYR A 21 14.08 -9.75 -1.45
N ILE A 22 12.95 -9.12 -1.10
CA ILE A 22 12.73 -8.53 0.23
C ILE A 22 12.67 -9.62 1.31
N TYR A 23 12.01 -10.75 1.04
CA TYR A 23 11.96 -11.91 1.95
C TYR A 23 13.36 -12.51 2.18
N ILE A 24 14.15 -12.68 1.12
CA ILE A 24 15.52 -13.23 1.17
C ILE A 24 16.44 -12.27 1.94
N ASN A 25 16.43 -10.97 1.64
CA ASN A 25 17.23 -9.99 2.38
C ASN A 25 16.75 -9.78 3.83
N SER A 26 15.50 -10.10 4.13
CA SER A 26 14.94 -10.13 5.48
C SER A 26 15.50 -11.29 6.34
N LYS A 27 15.92 -12.40 5.72
CA LYS A 27 16.42 -13.60 6.44
C LYS A 27 17.90 -13.53 6.84
N TYR A 28 18.67 -12.57 6.30
CA TYR A 28 20.11 -12.42 6.57
C TYR A 28 20.44 -11.39 7.66
N LYS A 29 19.56 -11.22 8.65
CA LYS A 29 19.96 -10.71 9.97
C LYS A 29 19.65 -11.79 11.01
N PRO A 30 20.66 -12.33 11.73
CA PRO A 30 20.42 -13.36 12.73
C PRO A 30 19.45 -12.83 13.79
N GLN A 31 18.36 -13.58 14.02
CA GLN A 31 17.38 -13.31 15.08
C GLN A 31 17.87 -13.96 16.37
N GLU A 32 18.02 -13.17 17.43
CA GLU A 32 18.16 -13.71 18.79
C GLU A 32 16.82 -14.34 19.23
N PRO A 33 16.84 -15.55 19.81
CA PRO A 33 15.63 -16.24 20.24
C PRO A 33 15.05 -15.56 21.50
N GLY A 34 13.76 -15.20 21.47
CA GLY A 34 13.03 -14.75 22.66
C GLY A 34 12.18 -13.47 22.54
N LYS A 35 12.17 -12.78 21.39
CA LYS A 35 11.29 -11.61 21.19
C LYS A 35 10.15 -11.97 20.23
N PHE A 36 8.91 -11.97 20.74
CA PHE A 36 7.70 -11.87 19.91
C PHE A 36 7.82 -10.59 19.07
N THR A 37 8.27 -10.72 17.83
CA THR A 37 8.41 -9.57 16.95
C THR A 37 7.05 -9.23 16.36
N LEU A 38 6.33 -8.34 17.05
CA LEU A 38 5.34 -7.47 16.43
C LEU A 38 5.90 -7.04 15.07
N PHE A 39 5.20 -7.36 14.00
CA PHE A 39 5.58 -7.08 12.61
C PHE A 39 6.19 -5.68 12.54
N LYS A 40 7.51 -5.58 12.31
CA LYS A 40 8.21 -4.28 12.45
C LYS A 40 7.56 -3.28 11.48
N PRO A 41 7.08 -2.11 11.94
CA PRO A 41 6.36 -1.14 11.10
C PRO A 41 7.16 -0.72 9.85
N ILE A 42 8.50 -0.82 9.90
CA ILE A 42 9.41 -0.66 8.76
C ILE A 42 9.03 -1.58 7.58
N LYS A 43 8.80 -2.87 7.85
CA LYS A 43 8.44 -3.85 6.82
C LYS A 43 7.04 -3.58 6.27
N ALA A 44 6.12 -3.10 7.10
CA ALA A 44 4.77 -2.75 6.68
C ALA A 44 4.77 -1.55 5.73
N CYS A 45 5.47 -0.46 6.07
CA CYS A 45 5.57 0.73 5.20
C CYS A 45 6.25 0.42 3.86
N LEU A 46 7.33 -0.37 3.89
CA LEU A 46 8.02 -0.78 2.67
C LEU A 46 7.10 -1.62 1.77
N CYS A 47 6.48 -2.66 2.31
CA CYS A 47 5.60 -3.53 1.54
C CYS A 47 4.38 -2.78 0.98
N ASN A 48 3.76 -1.91 1.77
CA ASN A 48 2.62 -1.10 1.32
C ASN A 48 3.02 -0.12 0.22
N GLY A 49 4.13 0.60 0.38
CA GLY A 49 4.61 1.51 -0.66
C GLY A 49 4.87 0.80 -1.99
N ILE A 50 5.52 -0.37 -1.96
CA ILE A 50 5.76 -1.17 -3.17
C ILE A 50 4.45 -1.67 -3.78
N TYR A 51 3.55 -2.18 -2.94
CA TYR A 51 2.24 -2.67 -3.36
C TYR A 51 1.42 -1.58 -4.06
N ASP A 52 1.37 -0.37 -3.48
CA ASP A 52 0.64 0.78 -4.01
C ASP A 52 1.22 1.28 -5.35
N ILE A 53 2.56 1.32 -5.50
CA ILE A 53 3.23 1.64 -6.78
C ILE A 53 2.82 0.65 -7.86
N ILE A 54 2.86 -0.64 -7.56
CA ILE A 54 2.50 -1.67 -8.54
C ILE A 54 1.02 -1.55 -8.90
N CYS A 55 0.15 -1.34 -7.91
CA CYS A 55 -1.27 -1.22 -8.16
C CYS A 55 -1.60 0.00 -9.01
N SER A 56 -1.05 1.17 -8.69
CA SER A 56 -1.25 2.39 -9.48
C SER A 56 -0.77 2.23 -10.93
N VAL A 57 0.42 1.66 -11.16
CA VAL A 57 0.91 1.35 -12.52
C VAL A 57 -0.01 0.37 -13.24
N ALA A 58 -0.52 -0.64 -12.53
CA ALA A 58 -1.46 -1.60 -13.08
C ALA A 58 -2.82 -0.96 -13.42
N ILE A 59 -3.35 -0.05 -12.61
CA ILE A 59 -4.61 0.66 -12.92
C ILE A 59 -4.46 1.50 -14.18
N MET A 60 -3.32 2.18 -14.36
CA MET A 60 -3.08 3.04 -15.52
C MET A 60 -2.89 2.25 -16.83
N ASN A 61 -2.11 1.17 -16.79
CA ASN A 61 -1.65 0.49 -18.00
C ASN A 61 -2.33 -0.87 -18.25
N PHE A 62 -2.81 -1.52 -17.19
CA PHE A 62 -3.32 -2.90 -17.22
C PHE A 62 -4.62 -3.04 -16.40
N PRO A 63 -5.69 -2.27 -16.68
CA PRO A 63 -6.88 -2.19 -15.84
C PRO A 63 -7.64 -3.53 -15.70
N ALA A 64 -7.39 -4.50 -16.59
CA ALA A 64 -7.95 -5.85 -16.51
C ALA A 64 -7.18 -6.80 -15.56
N CYS A 65 -5.95 -6.45 -15.17
CA CYS A 65 -5.08 -7.28 -14.32
C CYS A 65 -5.64 -7.33 -12.89
N ARG A 66 -5.51 -8.48 -12.19
CA ARG A 66 -6.08 -8.66 -10.84
C ARG A 66 -5.55 -7.64 -9.83
N VAL A 67 -4.30 -7.24 -9.97
CA VAL A 67 -3.65 -6.24 -9.10
C VAL A 67 -4.34 -4.88 -9.23
N ALA A 68 -4.70 -4.45 -10.45
CA ALA A 68 -5.44 -3.21 -10.67
C ALA A 68 -6.81 -3.19 -9.99
N LYS A 69 -7.41 -4.38 -9.78
CA LYS A 69 -8.73 -4.49 -9.15
C LYS A 69 -8.70 -4.32 -7.63
N LEU A 70 -7.54 -4.36 -6.97
CA LEU A 70 -7.49 -4.35 -5.51
C LEU A 70 -8.00 -3.02 -4.92
N HIS A 71 -7.59 -1.88 -5.47
CA HIS A 71 -8.14 -0.58 -5.06
C HIS A 71 -9.49 -0.24 -5.72
N ILE A 72 -9.76 -0.79 -6.92
CA ILE A 72 -11.03 -0.51 -7.63
C ILE A 72 -12.20 -1.25 -6.99
N ASN A 73 -12.00 -2.48 -6.49
CA ASN A 73 -13.07 -3.32 -5.92
C ASN A 73 -13.60 -2.83 -4.56
N VAL A 74 -13.04 -1.74 -4.03
CA VAL A 74 -13.53 -1.05 -2.84
C VAL A 74 -14.78 -0.22 -3.16
N PHE A 75 -14.95 0.17 -4.42
CA PHE A 75 -16.09 0.95 -4.87
C PHE A 75 -17.22 0.05 -5.40
N ASP A 76 -18.46 0.36 -5.04
CA ASP A 76 -19.67 -0.31 -5.56
C ASP A 76 -20.19 0.33 -6.85
N VAL A 77 -19.59 1.44 -7.24
CA VAL A 77 -19.87 2.14 -8.49
C VAL A 77 -18.85 1.76 -9.56
N GLN A 78 -19.29 1.71 -10.80
CA GLN A 78 -18.38 1.54 -11.92
C GLN A 78 -17.58 2.83 -12.13
N LEU A 79 -16.29 2.80 -11.78
CA LEU A 79 -15.41 3.95 -11.99
C LEU A 79 -15.17 4.20 -13.49
N GLU A 80 -15.38 5.45 -13.91
CA GLU A 80 -15.03 5.92 -15.24
C GLU A 80 -13.51 5.87 -15.48
N PRO A 81 -13.07 5.81 -16.75
CA PRO A 81 -11.64 5.76 -17.08
C PRO A 81 -10.82 6.92 -16.49
N LEU A 82 -11.38 8.13 -16.46
CA LEU A 82 -10.72 9.30 -15.86
C LEU A 82 -10.56 9.13 -14.35
N THR A 83 -11.63 8.73 -13.65
CA THR A 83 -11.63 8.48 -12.21
C THR A 83 -10.62 7.40 -11.83
N LYS A 84 -10.50 6.33 -12.62
CA LYS A 84 -9.47 5.29 -12.40
C LYS A 84 -8.05 5.84 -12.50
N ARG A 85 -7.78 6.75 -13.45
CA ARG A 85 -6.47 7.39 -13.58
C ARG A 85 -6.18 8.32 -12.40
N ILE A 86 -7.17 9.11 -11.96
CA ILE A 86 -7.04 9.96 -10.78
C ILE A 86 -6.76 9.11 -9.53
N LEU A 87 -7.50 8.02 -9.34
CA LEU A 87 -7.27 7.06 -8.27
C LEU A 87 -5.86 6.48 -8.33
N ALA A 88 -5.37 6.11 -9.52
CA ALA A 88 -4.01 5.59 -9.69
C ALA A 88 -2.94 6.62 -9.33
N TYR A 89 -3.07 7.87 -9.79
CA TYR A 89 -2.14 8.93 -9.43
C TYR A 89 -2.16 9.21 -7.92
N TRP A 90 -3.35 9.19 -7.33
CA TRP A 90 -3.54 9.40 -5.90
C TRP A 90 -2.84 8.31 -5.06
N ILE A 91 -3.06 7.04 -5.38
CA ILE A 91 -2.37 5.89 -4.76
C ILE A 91 -0.84 6.03 -4.94
N LEU A 92 -0.41 6.39 -6.15
CA LEU A 92 1.01 6.58 -6.46
C LEU A 92 1.62 7.71 -5.61
N THR A 93 0.94 8.83 -5.41
CA THR A 93 1.45 9.94 -4.59
C THR A 93 1.75 9.51 -3.15
N TYR A 94 0.89 8.68 -2.56
CA TYR A 94 1.04 8.25 -1.17
C TYR A 94 1.99 7.07 -0.98
N SER A 95 2.20 6.31 -2.04
CA SER A 95 3.11 5.17 -2.04
C SER A 95 4.58 5.55 -1.79
N PHE A 96 5.02 6.72 -2.26
CA PHE A 96 6.41 7.18 -2.09
C PHE A 96 6.78 7.51 -0.64
N PRO A 97 6.01 8.33 0.11
CA PRO A 97 6.25 8.52 1.55
C PRO A 97 6.32 7.20 2.33
N ARG A 98 5.41 6.26 2.06
CA ARG A 98 5.39 4.94 2.71
C ARG A 98 6.63 4.11 2.38
N LEU A 99 7.01 4.08 1.10
CA LEU A 99 8.21 3.39 0.62
C LEU A 99 9.46 3.98 1.29
N LEU A 100 9.63 5.29 1.23
CA LEU A 100 10.80 5.99 1.76
C LEU A 100 10.90 5.85 3.28
N ALA A 101 9.78 5.92 4.01
CA ALA A 101 9.75 5.63 5.44
C ALA A 101 10.14 4.17 5.74
N GLY A 102 9.78 3.22 4.87
CA GLY A 102 10.18 1.83 4.99
C GLY A 102 11.67 1.56 4.70
N VAL A 103 12.30 2.38 3.84
CA VAL A 103 13.72 2.26 3.48
C VAL A 103 14.61 3.02 4.48
N TYR A 104 14.23 4.24 4.82
CA TYR A 104 15.02 5.16 5.63
C TYR A 104 14.36 5.39 6.99
N LYS A 105 15.15 5.34 8.06
CA LYS A 105 14.69 5.72 9.40
C LYS A 105 14.85 7.22 9.57
N ASN A 106 13.75 7.97 9.45
CA ASN A 106 13.73 9.42 9.59
C ASN A 106 12.33 9.88 10.04
N THR A 107 12.29 10.70 11.09
CA THR A 107 11.05 11.20 11.71
C THR A 107 10.13 11.94 10.75
N PHE A 108 10.70 12.75 9.87
CA PHE A 108 9.91 13.48 8.88
C PHE A 108 9.27 12.52 7.86
N LEU A 109 9.99 11.48 7.43
CA LEU A 109 9.44 10.45 6.53
C LEU A 109 8.37 9.61 7.23
N ASP A 110 8.54 9.30 8.51
CA ASP A 110 7.54 8.57 9.31
C ASP A 110 6.27 9.37 9.54
N LEU A 111 6.41 10.66 9.86
CA LEU A 111 5.27 11.56 9.97
C LEU A 111 4.54 11.68 8.64
N SER A 112 5.27 11.82 7.53
CA SER A 112 4.72 11.88 6.18
C SER A 112 3.97 10.58 5.82
N ALA A 113 4.58 9.41 6.03
CA ALA A 113 3.95 8.12 5.80
C ALA A 113 2.71 7.94 6.68
N SER A 114 2.79 8.27 7.96
CA SER A 114 1.64 8.25 8.88
C SER A 114 0.51 9.13 8.39
N PHE A 115 0.81 10.35 7.93
CA PHE A 115 -0.18 11.26 7.37
C PHE A 115 -0.87 10.66 6.15
N THR A 116 -0.11 10.04 5.23
CA THR A 116 -0.72 9.37 4.07
C THR A 116 -1.68 8.24 4.45
N TYR A 117 -1.41 7.51 5.53
CA TYR A 117 -2.33 6.49 6.03
C TYR A 117 -3.60 7.12 6.61
N PHE A 118 -3.50 8.19 7.39
CA PHE A 118 -4.67 8.87 7.93
C PHE A 118 -5.55 9.50 6.84
N VAL A 119 -4.93 10.09 5.82
CA VAL A 119 -5.66 10.65 4.67
C VAL A 119 -6.38 9.54 3.91
N GLU A 120 -5.69 8.44 3.56
CA GLU A 120 -6.33 7.32 2.87
C GLU A 120 -7.49 6.73 3.68
N GLY A 121 -7.29 6.53 5.00
CA GLY A 121 -8.34 6.02 5.86
C GLY A 121 -9.54 6.96 5.94
N SER A 122 -9.30 8.27 6.05
CA SER A 122 -10.37 9.27 6.10
C SER A 122 -11.17 9.34 4.80
N VAL A 123 -10.51 9.22 3.66
CA VAL A 123 -11.20 9.23 2.37
C VAL A 123 -12.05 7.97 2.21
N TYR A 124 -11.51 6.77 2.43
CA TYR A 124 -12.32 5.54 2.31
C TYR A 124 -13.46 5.47 3.33
N HIS A 125 -13.27 6.01 4.53
CA HIS A 125 -14.35 6.16 5.51
C HIS A 125 -15.43 7.10 4.96
N ALA A 126 -15.07 8.28 4.44
CA ALA A 126 -16.03 9.23 3.87
C ALA A 126 -16.76 8.68 2.63
N GLU A 127 -16.06 7.97 1.74
CA GLU A 127 -16.65 7.28 0.58
C GLU A 127 -17.71 6.24 1.02
N TYR A 128 -17.49 5.57 2.16
CA TYR A 128 -18.49 4.66 2.74
C TYR A 128 -19.66 5.41 3.41
N SER A 129 -19.35 6.29 4.37
CA SER A 129 -20.35 6.87 5.28
C SER A 129 -21.16 7.99 4.64
N THR A 130 -20.49 8.85 3.89
CA THR A 130 -21.04 10.12 3.41
C THR A 130 -21.49 9.98 1.96
N TYR A 131 -20.62 9.50 1.09
CA TYR A 131 -20.89 9.43 -0.35
C TYR A 131 -21.56 8.11 -0.78
N ARG A 132 -21.47 7.06 0.04
CA ARG A 132 -22.06 5.72 -0.21
C ARG A 132 -21.67 5.13 -1.57
N THR A 133 -20.44 5.40 -1.97
CA THR A 133 -19.82 4.96 -3.23
C THR A 133 -18.96 3.70 -3.05
N ALA A 134 -18.70 3.30 -1.80
CA ALA A 134 -17.80 2.21 -1.43
C ALA A 134 -18.50 1.13 -0.58
N ASN A 135 -18.06 -0.13 -0.71
CA ASN A 135 -18.55 -1.27 0.07
C ASN A 135 -17.84 -1.43 1.42
N ASP A 136 -18.29 -2.39 2.22
CA ASP A 136 -17.72 -2.74 3.53
C ASP A 136 -16.21 -3.01 3.53
N LYS A 137 -15.59 -3.35 2.39
CA LYS A 137 -14.12 -3.50 2.31
C LYS A 137 -13.42 -2.17 2.51
N SER A 138 -14.06 -1.05 2.17
CA SER A 138 -13.51 0.29 2.38
C SER A 138 -13.34 0.61 3.85
N LEU A 139 -14.28 0.19 4.71
CA LEU A 139 -14.17 0.34 6.15
C LEU A 139 -12.99 -0.48 6.69
N TYR A 140 -12.84 -1.72 6.24
CA TYR A 140 -11.70 -2.54 6.62
C TYR A 140 -10.38 -1.86 6.23
N VAL A 141 -10.28 -1.37 4.98
CA VAL A 141 -9.10 -0.62 4.53
C VAL A 141 -8.89 0.63 5.38
N ALA A 142 -9.94 1.39 5.67
CA ALA A 142 -9.87 2.62 6.46
C ALA A 142 -9.32 2.37 7.87
N TYR A 143 -9.86 1.38 8.58
CA TYR A 143 -9.38 1.02 9.92
C TYR A 143 -7.95 0.50 9.89
N MET A 144 -7.59 -0.32 8.90
CA MET A 144 -6.21 -0.80 8.75
C MET A 144 -5.25 0.37 8.49
N CYS A 145 -5.65 1.36 7.69
CA CYS A 145 -4.86 2.57 7.48
C CYS A 145 -4.70 3.37 8.78
N TYR A 146 -5.76 3.53 9.59
CA TYR A 146 -5.62 4.19 10.89
C TYR A 146 -4.65 3.47 11.84
N VAL A 147 -4.74 2.14 11.93
CA VAL A 147 -3.81 1.34 12.73
C VAL A 147 -2.37 1.49 12.23
N LEU A 148 -2.16 1.42 10.91
CA LEU A 148 -0.82 1.58 10.33
C LEU A 148 -0.26 3.00 10.50
N GLY A 149 -1.11 4.02 10.42
CA GLY A 149 -0.73 5.41 10.72
C GLY A 149 -0.21 5.53 12.15
N VAL A 150 -0.98 5.07 13.13
CA VAL A 150 -0.58 5.04 14.55
C VAL A 150 0.73 4.26 14.74
N LEU A 151 0.85 3.06 14.19
CA LEU A 151 2.08 2.25 14.31
C LEU A 151 3.31 2.91 13.67
N THR A 152 3.10 3.67 12.59
CA THR A 152 4.18 4.43 11.92
C THR A 152 4.60 5.62 12.77
N LEU A 153 3.66 6.34 13.36
CA LEU A 153 3.91 7.47 14.26
C LEU A 153 4.69 7.04 15.52
N PHE A 154 4.29 5.92 16.14
CA PHE A 154 4.94 5.39 17.36
C PHE A 154 6.26 4.65 17.10
N ARG A 155 6.70 4.55 15.84
CA ARG A 155 7.98 3.94 15.48
C ARG A 155 9.16 4.70 16.08
N ASP A 156 9.06 6.02 16.17
CA ASP A 156 10.14 6.89 16.68
C ASP A 156 10.15 7.01 18.20
N PHE A 157 9.01 6.89 18.88
CA PHE A 157 8.95 6.98 20.34
C PHE A 157 9.66 5.83 21.06
N LYS A 158 10.02 4.74 20.35
CA LYS A 158 10.87 3.66 20.89
C LYS A 158 12.37 3.88 20.66
N ALA A 159 12.77 5.01 20.09
CA ALA A 159 14.18 5.33 19.80
C ALA A 159 14.78 6.39 20.74
N VAL A 160 14.04 6.81 21.77
CA VAL A 160 14.50 7.69 22.86
C VAL A 160 14.56 6.91 24.16
#